data_AF-A0A3E4ZD73-F1
#
_entry.id   AF-A0A3E4ZD73-F1
#
_cell.length_a   1.000
_cell.length_b   1.000
_cell.length_c   1.000
_cell.angle_alpha   90.00
_cell.angle_beta   90.00
_cell.angle_gamma   90.00
#
_symmetry.space_group_name_H-M   'P 1'
#
loop_
_entity.id
_entity.type
_entity.pdbx_description
1 polymer ?
#
loop_
_entity_poly.entity_id
_entity_poly.type
_entity_poly.pdbx_seq_one_letter_code
_entity_poly.pdbx_strand_id
1 'polypeptide(L)'
;MRYLFFISLIIALTSCGNSNKTVNSEDTETVNGYRYEKGSDEAFTGTVKFKNGTTKEYKDGKVISRTIYHENGQPASTKYKDENGRYYKKVEYDKSGNKIDEKLYE
;
A
#
# COMPACT_ATOMS: atom_id res chain seq x y z
N MET A 1 5.21 54.88 -8.58
CA MET A 1 6.29 53.87 -8.40
C MET A 1 6.52 53.76 -6.91
N ARG A 2 6.23 52.65 -6.23
CA ARG A 2 7.00 51.40 -6.34
C ARG A 2 6.24 50.32 -5.58
N TYR A 3 5.78 49.30 -6.29
CA TYR A 3 5.17 48.10 -5.71
C TYR A 3 6.21 47.40 -4.82
N LEU A 4 5.95 47.28 -3.52
CA LEU A 4 6.66 46.36 -2.65
C LEU A 4 5.91 45.02 -2.70
N PHE A 5 6.47 44.12 -3.50
CA PHE A 5 6.04 42.73 -3.63
C PHE A 5 6.12 42.03 -2.27
N PHE A 6 4.96 41.71 -1.69
CA PHE A 6 4.82 40.71 -0.64
C PHE A 6 5.00 39.33 -1.27
N ILE A 7 6.22 38.80 -1.28
CA ILE A 7 6.43 37.38 -1.58
C ILE A 7 6.37 36.63 -0.26
N SER A 8 5.15 36.27 0.11
CA SER A 8 4.87 35.19 1.06
C SER A 8 5.32 33.88 0.39
N LEU A 9 6.60 33.54 0.55
CA LEU A 9 7.08 32.21 0.21
C LEU A 9 6.71 31.27 1.35
N ILE A 10 5.44 30.88 1.41
CA ILE A 10 5.03 29.69 2.15
C ILE A 10 5.63 28.53 1.37
N ILE A 11 6.83 28.13 1.77
CA ILE A 11 7.34 26.80 1.44
C ILE A 11 6.44 25.86 2.22
N ALA A 12 5.31 25.49 1.61
CA ALA A 12 4.61 24.29 1.98
C ALA A 12 5.62 23.18 1.73
N LEU A 13 6.32 22.78 2.80
CA LEU A 13 6.79 21.41 2.92
C LEU A 13 5.52 20.58 2.81
N THR A 14 5.12 20.26 1.58
CA THR A 14 4.28 19.12 1.29
C THR A 14 5.06 17.98 1.90
N SER A 15 4.72 17.67 3.15
CA SER A 15 5.11 16.48 3.86
C SER A 15 5.07 15.39 2.80
N CYS A 16 6.25 14.90 2.42
CA CYS A 16 6.39 13.84 1.46
C CYS A 16 5.76 12.64 2.14
N GLY A 17 4.45 12.52 1.95
CA GLY A 17 3.56 11.68 2.72
C GLY A 17 3.91 10.26 2.42
N ASN A 18 4.51 9.59 3.39
CA ASN A 18 4.62 8.15 3.39
C ASN A 18 4.72 7.66 4.83
N SER A 19 3.79 8.10 5.68
CA SER A 19 3.44 7.26 6.81
C SER A 19 2.81 6.02 6.20
N ASN A 20 3.45 4.86 6.41
CA ASN A 20 2.98 3.58 5.90
C ASN A 20 1.70 3.19 6.68
N LYS A 21 0.59 3.87 6.36
CA LYS A 21 -0.68 3.82 7.08
C LYS A 21 -1.26 2.42 6.93
N THR A 22 -1.70 1.84 8.04
CA THR A 22 -2.42 0.57 8.04
C THR A 22 -3.86 0.80 8.50
N VAL A 23 -4.82 0.34 7.70
CA VAL A 23 -6.26 0.46 7.99
C VAL A 23 -6.95 -0.91 7.89
N ASN A 24 -8.14 -1.03 8.47
CA ASN A 24 -8.96 -2.23 8.25
C ASN A 24 -9.73 -2.11 6.94
N SER A 25 -10.05 -3.25 6.33
CA SER A 25 -10.79 -3.28 5.07
C SER A 25 -12.18 -2.64 5.16
N GLU A 26 -12.77 -2.61 6.36
CA GLU A 26 -14.08 -2.02 6.62
C GLU A 26 -14.08 -0.48 6.52
N ASP A 27 -12.92 0.14 6.73
CA ASP A 27 -12.73 1.59 6.68
C ASP A 27 -12.43 2.07 5.25
N THR A 28 -12.43 1.14 4.29
CA THR A 28 -12.08 1.41 2.90
C THR A 28 -13.18 0.95 1.95
N GLU A 29 -13.17 1.49 0.74
CA GLU A 29 -14.08 1.12 -0.33
C GLU A 29 -13.35 1.02 -1.67
N THR A 30 -13.98 0.39 -2.66
CA THR A 30 -13.41 0.26 -4.00
C THR A 30 -14.33 0.94 -4.99
N VAL A 31 -13.80 1.94 -5.69
CA VAL A 31 -14.50 2.73 -6.69
C VAL A 31 -13.72 2.60 -7.99
N ASN A 32 -14.37 2.12 -9.05
CA ASN A 32 -13.75 1.91 -10.37
C ASN A 32 -12.42 1.12 -10.35
N GLY A 33 -12.29 0.16 -9.43
CA GLY A 33 -11.10 -0.68 -9.28
C GLY A 33 -9.97 -0.05 -8.46
N TYR A 34 -10.13 1.18 -7.99
CA TYR A 34 -9.20 1.87 -7.10
C TYR A 34 -9.71 1.83 -5.66
N ARG A 35 -8.79 1.64 -4.72
CA ARG A 35 -9.06 1.61 -3.28
C ARG A 35 -9.00 3.02 -2.70
N TYR A 36 -9.95 3.34 -1.83
CA TYR A 36 -10.03 4.60 -1.09
C TYR A 36 -10.34 4.30 0.37
N GLU A 37 -9.93 5.18 1.27
CA GLU A 37 -10.53 5.25 2.61
C GLU A 37 -11.90 5.92 2.50
N LYS A 38 -12.88 5.45 3.26
CA LYS A 38 -14.24 5.98 3.18
C LYS A 38 -14.25 7.48 3.50
N GLY A 39 -14.84 8.27 2.62
CA GLY A 39 -14.87 9.73 2.73
C GLY A 39 -13.58 10.44 2.31
N SER A 40 -12.60 9.72 1.74
CA SER A 40 -11.43 10.31 1.08
C SER A 40 -11.67 10.48 -0.41
N ASP A 41 -11.28 11.63 -0.95
CA ASP A 41 -11.24 11.88 -2.40
C ASP A 41 -9.92 11.37 -3.03
N GLU A 42 -8.91 11.08 -2.21
CA GLU A 42 -7.60 10.61 -2.65
C GLU A 42 -7.50 9.08 -2.63
N ALA A 43 -6.88 8.54 -3.68
CA ALA A 43 -6.64 7.11 -3.82
C ALA A 43 -5.68 6.61 -2.74
N PHE A 44 -6.03 5.49 -2.12
CA PHE A 44 -5.36 4.99 -0.93
C PHE A 44 -3.92 4.50 -1.24
N THR A 45 -2.97 4.94 -0.42
CA THR A 45 -1.60 4.44 -0.37
C THR A 45 -1.31 3.96 1.06
N GLY A 46 -0.89 2.71 1.20
CA GLY A 46 -0.65 2.06 2.50
C GLY A 46 -1.09 0.59 2.53
N THR A 47 -1.27 0.05 3.73
CA THR A 47 -1.67 -1.35 3.95
C THR A 47 -3.13 -1.46 4.37
N VAL A 48 -3.88 -2.37 3.74
CA VAL A 48 -5.23 -2.76 4.18
C VAL A 48 -5.19 -4.14 4.79
N LYS A 49 -5.64 -4.27 6.03
CA LYS A 49 -5.86 -5.54 6.72
C LYS A 49 -7.29 -6.05 6.49
N PHE A 50 -7.42 -7.23 5.92
CA PHE A 50 -8.71 -7.88 5.68
C PHE A 50 -9.11 -8.76 6.86
N LYS A 51 -10.42 -9.03 7.00
CA LYS A 51 -10.97 -9.86 8.07
C LYS A 51 -10.33 -11.25 8.18
N ASN A 52 -9.92 -11.83 7.05
CA ASN A 52 -9.25 -13.12 7.00
C ASN A 52 -7.75 -13.06 7.37
N GLY A 53 -7.27 -11.95 7.92
CA GLY A 53 -5.88 -11.73 8.29
C GLY A 53 -4.93 -11.42 7.13
N THR A 54 -5.36 -11.58 5.87
CA THR A 54 -4.56 -11.16 4.70
C THR A 54 -4.35 -9.65 4.74
N THR A 55 -3.16 -9.22 4.35
CA THR A 55 -2.88 -7.81 4.06
C THR A 55 -2.68 -7.61 2.57
N LYS A 56 -3.02 -6.41 2.10
CA LYS A 56 -2.64 -5.94 0.76
C LYS A 56 -2.03 -4.55 0.89
N GLU A 57 -0.92 -4.33 0.23
CA GLU A 57 -0.36 -2.99 0.07
C GLU A 57 -0.91 -2.37 -1.20
N TYR A 58 -1.23 -1.09 -1.09
CA TYR A 58 -1.75 -0.26 -2.17
C TYR A 58 -0.84 0.93 -2.38
N LYS A 59 -0.73 1.32 -3.64
CA LYS A 59 -0.14 2.58 -4.07
C LYS A 59 -1.08 3.20 -5.09
N ASP A 60 -1.48 4.44 -4.85
CA ASP A 60 -2.40 5.19 -5.72
C ASP A 60 -3.68 4.39 -5.99
N GLY A 61 -4.22 3.74 -4.95
CA GLY A 61 -5.41 2.91 -5.01
C GLY A 61 -5.24 1.55 -5.68
N LYS A 62 -4.07 1.23 -6.24
CA LYS A 62 -3.78 -0.05 -6.91
C LYS A 62 -3.01 -1.00 -6.00
N VAL A 63 -3.35 -2.29 -6.04
CA VAL A 63 -2.66 -3.33 -5.26
C VAL A 63 -1.26 -3.54 -5.81
N ILE A 64 -0.23 -3.39 -4.97
CA ILE A 64 1.17 -3.70 -5.31
C ILE A 64 1.66 -4.99 -4.65
N SER A 65 1.05 -5.41 -3.55
CA SER A 65 1.39 -6.69 -2.92
C SER A 65 0.21 -7.29 -2.15
N ARG A 66 0.28 -8.60 -1.89
CA ARG A 66 -0.63 -9.34 -1.02
C ARG A 66 0.17 -10.30 -0.16
N THR A 67 -0.04 -10.25 1.15
CA THR A 67 0.58 -11.16 2.12
C THR A 67 -0.48 -12.00 2.82
N ILE A 68 -0.24 -13.31 2.86
CA ILE A 68 -0.99 -14.28 3.67
C ILE A 68 -0.10 -14.69 4.82
N TYR A 69 -0.68 -14.95 5.99
CA TYR A 69 0.04 -15.22 7.22
C TYR A 69 -0.27 -16.63 7.74
N HIS A 70 0.70 -17.21 8.42
CA HIS A 70 0.50 -18.36 9.30
C HIS A 70 -0.32 -17.94 10.52
N GLU A 71 -0.87 -18.91 11.25
CA GLU A 71 -1.67 -18.66 12.47
C GLU A 71 -0.91 -17.88 13.55
N ASN A 72 0.42 -18.04 13.60
CA ASN A 72 1.29 -17.32 14.54
C ASN A 72 1.59 -15.86 14.10
N GLY A 73 0.99 -15.39 13.02
CA GLY A 73 1.16 -14.04 12.50
C GLY A 73 2.41 -13.81 11.66
N GLN A 74 3.28 -14.82 11.47
CA GLN A 74 4.40 -14.74 10.53
C GLN A 74 3.88 -14.81 9.08
N PRO A 75 4.52 -14.14 8.12
CA PRO A 75 4.13 -14.27 6.72
C PRO A 75 4.27 -15.73 6.28
N ALA A 76 3.31 -16.21 5.49
CA ALA A 76 3.35 -17.52 4.85
C ALA A 76 3.69 -17.37 3.36
N SER A 77 3.12 -16.36 2.70
CA SER A 77 3.51 -16.01 1.34
C SER A 77 3.19 -14.56 1.01
N THR A 78 4.03 -13.96 0.17
CA THR A 78 3.80 -12.63 -0.39
C THR A 78 3.86 -12.68 -1.91
N LYS A 79 2.86 -12.10 -2.58
CA LYS A 79 2.84 -11.93 -4.04
C LYS A 79 2.93 -10.45 -4.37
N TYR A 80 3.80 -10.10 -5.32
CA TYR A 80 4.06 -8.72 -5.74
C TYR A 80 3.61 -8.49 -7.17
N LYS A 81 3.05 -7.30 -7.41
CA LYS A 81 2.57 -6.84 -8.70
C LYS A 81 3.42 -5.70 -9.23
N ASP A 82 3.59 -5.66 -10.54
CA ASP A 82 4.20 -4.53 -11.24
C ASP A 82 3.20 -3.36 -11.36
N GLU A 83 3.63 -2.26 -11.97
CA GLU A 83 2.80 -1.09 -12.24
C GLU A 83 1.60 -1.37 -13.15
N ASN A 84 1.68 -2.45 -13.94
CA ASN A 84 0.61 -2.93 -14.83
C ASN A 84 -0.35 -3.90 -14.13
N GLY A 85 -0.13 -4.18 -12.84
CA GLY A 85 -0.95 -5.08 -12.03
C GLY A 85 -0.70 -6.57 -12.26
N ARG A 86 0.36 -6.94 -13.00
CA ARG A 86 0.79 -8.33 -13.27
C ARG A 86 1.67 -8.83 -12.14
N TYR A 87 1.52 -10.10 -11.76
CA TYR A 87 2.39 -10.70 -10.76
C TYR A 87 3.77 -10.98 -11.34
N TYR A 88 4.82 -10.44 -10.73
CA TYR A 88 6.22 -10.66 -11.15
C TYR A 88 7.05 -11.41 -10.11
N LYS A 89 6.60 -11.48 -8.85
CA LYS A 89 7.32 -12.18 -7.77
C LYS A 89 6.37 -12.82 -6.78
N LYS A 90 6.71 -14.02 -6.32
CA LYS A 90 6.13 -14.70 -5.15
C LYS A 90 7.27 -15.12 -4.22
N VAL A 91 7.09 -14.89 -2.93
CA VAL A 91 7.99 -15.36 -1.88
C VAL A 91 7.19 -16.25 -0.92
N GLU A 92 7.74 -17.39 -0.53
CA GLU A 92 7.19 -18.27 0.50
C GLU A 92 8.08 -18.30 1.72
N TYR A 93 7.47 -18.45 2.89
CA TYR A 93 8.15 -18.41 4.18
C TYR A 93 7.75 -19.59 5.07
N ASP A 94 8.70 -20.08 5.85
CA ASP A 94 8.43 -21.04 6.92
C ASP A 94 7.65 -20.40 8.09
N LYS A 95 7.25 -21.21 9.07
CA LYS A 95 6.52 -20.73 10.26
C LYS A 95 7.35 -19.80 11.14
N SER A 96 8.67 -19.76 10.99
CA SER A 96 9.56 -18.85 11.71
C SER A 96 9.74 -17.52 10.99
N GLY A 97 9.17 -17.37 9.79
CA GLY A 97 9.27 -16.16 8.96
C GLY A 97 10.50 -16.15 8.05
N ASN A 98 11.24 -17.25 7.95
CA ASN A 98 12.39 -17.33 7.04
C ASN A 98 11.91 -17.64 5.62
N LYS A 99 12.53 -17.00 4.63
CA LYS A 99 12.27 -17.29 3.22
C LYS A 99 12.70 -18.72 2.88
N ILE A 100 11.82 -19.50 2.28
CA ILE A 100 12.09 -20.87 1.83
C ILE A 100 12.02 -21.04 0.32
N ASP A 101 11.27 -20.17 -0.38
CA ASP A 101 11.18 -20.18 -1.83
C ASP A 101 10.98 -18.75 -2.38
N GLU A 102 11.48 -18.51 -3.58
CA GLU A 102 11.24 -17.29 -4.33
C GLU A 102 11.07 -17.63 -5.81
N LYS A 103 9.93 -17.23 -6.37
CA LYS A 103 9.61 -17.40 -7.78
C LYS A 103 9.43 -16.04 -8.44
N LEU A 104 10.20 -15.79 -9.48
CA LEU A 104 10.01 -14.67 -10.40
C LEU A 104 9.18 -15.13 -11.60
N TYR A 105 8.30 -14.26 -12.09
CA TYR A 105 7.50 -14.47 -13.29
C TYR A 105 8.00 -13.53 -14.38
N GLU A 106 8.16 -14.05 -15.59
CA GLU A 106 8.54 -13.33 -16.81
C GLU A 106 7.32 -12.77 -17.55
#